data_AF-A0A094I467-F1
#
_entry.id   AF-A0A094I467-F1
#
_cell.length_a   1.000
_cell.length_b   1.000
_cell.length_c   1.000
_cell.angle_alpha   90.00
_cell.angle_beta   90.00
_cell.angle_gamma   90.00
#
_symmetry.space_group_name_H-M   'P 1'
#
loop_
_entity.id
_entity.type
_entity.pdbx_description
1 polymer ?
#
loop_
_entity_poly.entity_id
_entity_poly.type
_entity_poly.pdbx_seq_one_letter_code
_entity_poly.pdbx_strand_id
1 'polypeptide(L)'
;MELVKTIEELAAPPALPTQQEPDAKLSEAALAKPILVAEDNRINQALLLRLLKGFGFTMIDVAANGKEAVDMVKAGPSAYGFILMDTSMPVMAGGGGYKTDP
;
A
#
# COMPACT_ATOMS: atom_id res chain seq x y z
N MET A 1 48.04 22.18 15.92
CA MET A 1 46.91 23.06 16.29
C MET A 1 45.85 22.93 15.20
N GLU A 2 45.26 21.74 15.05
CA GLU A 2 44.40 21.44 13.89
C GLU A 2 43.42 20.28 14.13
N LEU A 3 42.89 20.17 15.36
CA LEU A 3 41.96 19.09 15.72
C LEU A 3 40.64 19.56 16.35
N VAL A 4 40.33 20.86 16.24
CA VAL A 4 39.10 21.44 16.85
C VAL A 4 38.12 21.99 15.81
N LYS A 5 38.45 21.97 14.50
CA LYS A 5 37.61 22.61 13.47
C LYS A 5 36.54 21.71 12.82
N THR A 6 36.42 20.45 13.20
CA THR A 6 35.54 19.50 12.49
C THR A 6 34.20 19.24 13.19
N ILE A 7 33.94 19.83 14.36
CA ILE A 7 32.72 19.54 15.14
C ILE A 7 31.63 20.62 14.99
N GLU A 8 31.96 21.83 14.53
CA GLU A 8 30.99 22.93 14.39
C GLU A 8 30.19 22.91 13.08
N GLU A 9 30.52 22.01 12.14
CA GLU A 9 29.74 21.82 10.90
C GLU A 9 28.59 20.81 11.06
N LEU A 10 28.21 20.48 12.30
CA LEU A 10 26.91 19.89 12.68
C LEU A 10 25.80 20.96 12.67
N ALA A 11 25.84 21.82 11.65
CA ALA A 11 24.90 22.92 11.44
C ALA A 11 23.54 22.36 11.03
N ALA A 12 22.66 22.24 12.02
CA ALA A 12 21.22 22.04 11.99
C ALA A 12 20.73 20.84 11.13
N PRO A 13 19.88 19.95 11.66
CA PRO A 13 19.14 19.06 10.78
C PRO A 13 18.46 19.94 9.70
N PRO A 14 18.57 19.61 8.40
CA PRO A 14 17.78 20.32 7.40
C PRO A 14 16.36 20.31 7.94
N ALA A 15 15.73 21.49 8.05
CA ALA A 15 14.37 21.58 8.51
C ALA A 15 13.59 20.54 7.71
N LEU A 16 13.15 19.46 8.38
CA LEU A 16 12.33 18.46 7.75
C LEU A 16 11.22 19.26 7.06
N PRO A 17 10.93 19.01 5.77
CA PRO A 17 9.81 19.66 5.12
C PRO A 17 8.65 19.57 6.11
N THR A 18 8.14 20.73 6.53
CA THR A 18 7.10 20.82 7.56
C THR A 18 6.08 19.79 7.14
N GLN A 19 5.94 18.72 7.93
CA GLN A 19 5.05 17.63 7.58
C GLN A 19 3.68 18.29 7.51
N GLN A 20 3.25 18.58 6.29
CA GLN A 20 1.96 19.15 6.04
C GLN A 20 1.05 18.01 6.46
N GLU A 21 0.50 18.12 7.67
CA GLU A 21 -0.56 17.25 8.16
C GLU A 21 -1.50 17.04 6.97
N PRO A 22 -1.85 15.79 6.60
CA PRO A 22 -2.81 15.55 5.55
C PRO A 22 -4.19 16.01 6.05
N ASP A 23 -4.40 17.31 6.08
CA ASP A 23 -5.62 18.00 6.52
C ASP A 23 -6.73 17.91 5.45
N ALA A 24 -6.41 17.28 4.32
CA ALA A 24 -7.41 16.83 3.37
C ALA A 24 -8.09 15.57 3.94
N LYS A 25 -9.09 15.75 4.80
CA LYS A 25 -10.09 14.71 5.03
C LYS A 25 -10.52 14.15 3.68
N LEU A 26 -10.41 12.83 3.51
CA LEU A 26 -10.91 12.17 2.31
C LEU A 26 -12.37 12.58 2.09
N SER A 27 -12.70 12.99 0.87
CA SER A 27 -14.07 13.37 0.55
C SER A 27 -15.04 12.21 0.81
N GLU A 28 -16.27 12.51 1.22
CA GLU A 28 -17.32 11.50 1.40
C GLU A 28 -17.51 10.64 0.14
N ALA A 29 -17.41 11.26 -1.04
CA ALA A 29 -17.48 10.57 -2.32
C ALA A 29 -16.34 9.57 -2.54
N ALA A 30 -15.14 9.84 -2.00
CA ALA A 30 -14.02 8.91 -2.05
C ALA A 30 -14.24 7.73 -1.08
N LEU A 31 -14.72 8.00 0.13
CA LEU A 31 -15.01 6.97 1.14
C LEU A 31 -16.22 6.10 0.79
N ALA A 32 -17.12 6.60 -0.07
CA ALA A 32 -18.29 5.87 -0.57
C ALA A 32 -17.95 4.83 -1.65
N LYS A 33 -16.69 4.71 -2.08
CA LYS A 33 -16.27 3.68 -3.03
C LYS A 33 -15.45 2.59 -2.32
N PRO A 34 -15.65 1.30 -2.69
CA PRO A 34 -14.77 0.23 -2.24
C PRO A 34 -13.31 0.45 -2.62
N ILE A 35 -12.41 0.03 -1.74
CA ILE A 35 -10.98 -0.06 -2.00
C ILE A 35 -10.52 -1.52 -1.99
N LEU A 36 -9.71 -1.89 -2.97
CA LEU A 36 -9.03 -3.18 -3.02
C LEU A 36 -7.60 -3.04 -2.53
N VAL A 37 -7.21 -3.87 -1.57
CA VAL A 37 -5.81 -3.98 -1.09
C VAL A 37 -5.22 -5.28 -1.61
N ALA A 38 -4.09 -5.24 -2.29
CA ALA A 38 -3.38 -6.41 -2.80
C ALA A 38 -1.99 -6.49 -2.17
N GLU A 39 -1.81 -7.44 -1.25
CA GLU A 39 -0.64 -7.57 -0.39
C GLU A 39 -0.47 -9.05 -0.02
N ASP A 40 0.73 -9.62 -0.15
CA ASP A 40 0.95 -11.05 0.05
C ASP A 40 1.32 -11.41 1.51
N ASN A 41 1.69 -10.41 2.32
CA ASN A 41 2.01 -10.60 3.72
C ASN A 41 0.81 -10.28 4.62
N ARG A 42 0.34 -11.28 5.37
CA ARG A 42 -0.81 -11.15 6.29
C ARG A 42 -0.62 -10.07 7.38
N ILE A 43 0.61 -9.80 7.81
CA ILE A 43 0.90 -8.75 8.79
C ILE A 43 0.68 -7.37 8.15
N ASN A 44 1.15 -7.19 6.92
CA ASN A 44 0.95 -5.96 6.16
C ASN A 44 -0.53 -5.76 5.81
N GLN A 45 -1.24 -6.82 5.42
CA GLN A 45 -2.70 -6.77 5.22
C GLN A 45 -3.41 -6.25 6.47
N ALA A 46 -3.09 -6.81 7.65
CA ALA A 46 -3.70 -6.40 8.91
C ALA A 46 -3.38 -4.94 9.27
N LEU A 47 -2.14 -4.48 9.02
CA LEU A 47 -1.74 -3.10 9.21
C LEU A 47 -2.53 -2.16 8.28
N LEU A 48 -2.57 -2.45 6.99
CA LEU A 48 -3.28 -1.67 5.98
C LEU A 48 -4.78 -1.58 6.28
N LEU A 49 -5.41 -2.69 6.67
CA LEU A 49 -6.82 -2.70 7.09
C LEU A 49 -7.07 -1.77 8.28
N ARG A 50 -6.17 -1.76 9.27
CA ARG A 50 -6.29 -0.88 10.45
C ARG A 50 -6.15 0.59 10.05
N LEU A 51 -5.19 0.92 9.20
CA LEU A 51 -4.96 2.29 8.73
C LEU A 51 -6.13 2.80 7.89
N LEU A 52 -6.60 2.03 6.92
CA LEU A 52 -7.72 2.40 6.06
C LEU A 52 -9.01 2.60 6.84
N LYS A 53 -9.29 1.75 7.84
CA LYS A 53 -10.41 1.98 8.76
C LYS A 53 -10.24 3.26 9.57
N GLY A 54 -9.02 3.55 10.03
CA GLY A 54 -8.68 4.82 10.70
C GLY A 54 -8.91 6.05 9.83
N PHE A 55 -8.75 5.91 8.50
CA PHE A 55 -9.06 6.94 7.52
C PHE A 55 -10.53 7.01 7.09
N GLY A 56 -11.40 6.16 7.66
CA GLY A 56 -12.85 6.18 7.42
C GLY A 56 -13.33 5.27 6.28
N PHE A 57 -12.46 4.44 5.69
CA PHE A 57 -12.91 3.44 4.72
C PHE A 57 -13.69 2.32 5.42
N THR A 58 -14.90 2.05 4.92
CA THR A 58 -15.78 0.99 5.45
C THR A 58 -15.88 -0.22 4.53
N MET A 59 -15.64 -0.03 3.23
CA MET A 59 -15.70 -1.06 2.19
C MET A 59 -14.29 -1.38 1.71
N ILE A 60 -13.68 -2.41 2.30
CA ILE A 60 -12.30 -2.82 2.02
C ILE A 60 -12.28 -4.30 1.67
N ASP A 61 -11.83 -4.61 0.46
CA ASP A 61 -11.53 -5.97 0.02
C ASP A 61 -10.02 -6.20 0.05
N VAL A 62 -9.61 -7.46 0.25
CA VAL A 62 -8.19 -7.85 0.30
C VAL A 62 -7.94 -9.01 -0.65
N ALA A 63 -6.92 -8.87 -1.49
CA ALA A 63 -6.36 -9.93 -2.31
C ALA A 63 -4.99 -10.33 -1.75
N ALA A 64 -4.72 -11.63 -1.68
CA ALA A 64 -3.46 -12.19 -1.17
C ALA A 64 -2.34 -12.25 -2.23
N ASN A 65 -2.63 -11.88 -3.48
CA ASN A 65 -1.66 -11.81 -4.57
C ASN A 65 -2.22 -10.99 -5.75
N GLY A 66 -1.35 -10.65 -6.70
CA GLY A 66 -1.72 -9.87 -7.87
C GLY A 66 -2.73 -10.56 -8.82
N LYS A 67 -2.71 -11.91 -8.93
CA LYS A 67 -3.68 -12.62 -9.78
C LYS A 67 -5.09 -12.49 -9.22
N GLU A 68 -5.25 -12.73 -7.92
CA GLU A 68 -6.52 -12.55 -7.22
C GLU A 68 -7.02 -11.11 -7.36
N ALA A 69 -6.14 -10.12 -7.19
CA ALA A 69 -6.49 -8.72 -7.37
C ALA A 69 -7.04 -8.42 -8.78
N VAL A 70 -6.37 -8.94 -9.82
CA VAL A 70 -6.82 -8.80 -11.21
C VAL A 70 -8.17 -9.50 -11.44
N ASP A 71 -8.35 -10.70 -10.89
CA ASP A 71 -9.60 -11.46 -11.04
C ASP A 71 -10.77 -10.73 -10.36
N MET A 72 -10.56 -10.14 -9.19
CA MET A 72 -11.58 -9.34 -8.48
C MET A 72 -11.97 -8.09 -9.26
N VAL A 73 -11.00 -7.35 -9.81
CA VAL A 73 -11.28 -6.16 -10.64
C VAL A 73 -12.03 -6.53 -11.92
N LYS A 74 -11.69 -7.67 -12.54
CA LYS A 74 -12.39 -8.16 -13.74
C LYS A 74 -13.81 -8.62 -13.45
N ALA A 75 -14.06 -9.22 -12.28
CA ALA A 75 -15.39 -9.66 -11.87
C ALA A 75 -16.36 -8.49 -11.62
N GLY A 76 -15.83 -7.35 -11.14
CA GLY A 76 -16.58 -6.12 -10.95
C GLY A 76 -15.91 -4.92 -11.61
N PRO A 77 -16.03 -4.74 -12.95
CA PRO A 77 -15.50 -3.56 -13.61
C PRO A 77 -16.12 -2.29 -12.98
N SER A 78 -15.26 -1.34 -12.59
CA SER A 78 -15.66 -0.11 -11.87
C SER A 78 -16.20 -0.29 -10.44
N ALA A 79 -16.10 -1.49 -9.85
CA ALA A 79 -16.51 -1.72 -8.46
C ALA A 79 -15.61 -1.00 -7.44
N TYR A 80 -14.33 -0.81 -7.78
CA TYR A 80 -13.34 -0.19 -6.90
C TYR A 80 -13.07 1.25 -7.30
N GLY A 81 -13.09 2.15 -6.31
CA GLY A 81 -12.63 3.53 -6.49
C GLY A 81 -11.12 3.65 -6.41
N PHE A 82 -10.47 2.73 -5.69
CA PHE A 82 -9.04 2.71 -5.45
C PHE A 82 -8.52 1.27 -5.41
N ILE A 83 -7.28 1.09 -5.87
CA ILE A 83 -6.54 -0.17 -5.71
C ILE A 83 -5.20 0.20 -5.09
N LEU A 84 -4.91 -0.35 -3.91
CA LEU A 84 -3.62 -0.25 -3.24
C LEU A 84 -2.92 -1.59 -3.38
N MET A 85 -1.89 -1.66 -4.21
CA MET A 85 -1.22 -2.91 -4.55
C MET A 85 0.27 -2.82 -4.25
N ASP A 86 0.81 -3.84 -3.56
CA ASP A 86 2.25 -4.01 -3.45
C ASP A 86 2.86 -4.29 -4.83
N THR A 87 3.81 -3.46 -5.23
CA THR A 87 4.53 -3.61 -6.50
C THR A 87 5.55 -4.74 -6.48
N SER A 88 5.96 -5.18 -5.29
CA SER A 88 7.03 -6.16 -5.08
C SER A 88 6.50 -7.56 -4.76
N MET A 89 5.27 -7.88 -5.18
CA MET A 89 4.80 -9.26 -5.13
C MET A 89 5.65 -10.12 -6.07
N PRO A 90 6.36 -11.16 -5.58
CA PRO A 90 6.94 -12.13 -6.47
C PRO A 90 5.82 -12.67 -7.36
N VAL A 91 6.06 -12.73 -8.67
CA VAL A 91 5.16 -13.43 -9.57
C VAL A 91 5.05 -14.84 -8.99
N MET A 92 3.87 -15.20 -8.47
CA MET A 92 3.62 -16.61 -8.13
C MET A 92 4.04 -17.38 -9.37
N ALA A 93 5.12 -18.17 -9.27
CA ALA A 93 5.48 -19.13 -10.28
C ALA A 93 4.19 -19.87 -10.58
N GLY A 94 3.66 -19.67 -11.78
CA GLY A 94 2.28 -20.00 -12.07
C GLY A 94 2.02 -21.40 -11.57
N GLY A 95 0.98 -21.58 -10.76
CA GLY A 95 0.43 -22.88 -10.44
C GLY A 95 -0.19 -23.55 -11.68
N GLY A 96 0.44 -23.44 -12.84
CA GLY A 96 0.46 -24.51 -13.79
C GLY A 96 1.36 -25.57 -13.19
N GLY A 97 0.76 -26.55 -12.51
CA GLY A 97 1.39 -27.86 -12.51
C GLY A 97 1.80 -28.14 -13.94
N TYR A 98 3.06 -28.51 -14.16
CA TYR A 98 3.42 -29.25 -15.35
C TYR A 98 2.54 -30.50 -15.32
N LYS A 99 1.34 -30.42 -15.91
CA LYS A 99 0.66 -31.57 -16.46
C LYS A 99 1.55 -32.03 -17.60
N THR A 100 2.59 -32.77 -17.23
CA THR A 100 3.05 -33.86 -18.08
C THR A 100 1.93 -34.89 -17.99
N ASP A 101 0.94 -34.77 -18.89
CA ASP A 101 0.08 -35.90 -19.19
C ASP A 101 0.99 -37.08 -19.63
N PRO A 102 0.62 -38.32 -19.26
CA PRO A 102 1.51 -39.48 -19.27
C PRO A 102 2.08 -39.86 -20.64
#